data_AF-A0A2E5ZPI0-F1
#
_entry.id   AF-A0A2E5ZPI0-F1
#
_cell.length_a   1.000
_cell.length_b   1.000
_cell.length_c   1.000
_cell.angle_alpha   90.00
_cell.angle_beta   90.00
_cell.angle_gamma   90.00
#
_symmetry.space_group_name_H-M   'P 1'
#
loop_
_entity.id
_entity.type
_entity.pdbx_description
1 polymer ?
#
loop_
_entity_poly.entity_id
_entity_poly.type
_entity_poly.pdbx_seq_one_letter_code
_entity_poly.pdbx_strand_id
1 'polypeptide(L)'
;MHRPAARKLYLYLAALFITSLVVSNLIFQKFFYWRPFDWEVFGMPIFELSVGILPYPITFLITDIISEIFGKKSANQVVVAGIFASFFSIGILLLAGVVPAIDSSPIDNATFHRVFALSPLAVLASMIAYLSAQFVDIRIYHYWKNLTQGNHLWLRNNFSTFSSQIIDSTTVILLLCSFQVLPWELFWGLVVSSIIFKILVAAIDTPFLYFFVWLIRRRFDLKVGEEIRLD
;
A
#
# COMPACT_ATOMS: atom_id res chain seq x y z
N MET A 1 32.08 -11.18 -1.93
CA MET A 1 31.84 -12.53 -1.34
C MET A 1 30.41 -12.71 -0.76
N HIS A 2 29.47 -11.76 -0.93
CA HIS A 2 28.17 -11.79 -0.23
C HIS A 2 26.91 -11.99 -1.12
N ARG A 3 27.06 -12.29 -2.41
CA ARG A 3 25.94 -12.46 -3.36
C ARG A 3 24.83 -13.44 -2.91
N PRO A 4 25.12 -14.64 -2.36
CA PRO A 4 24.05 -15.54 -1.93
C PRO A 4 23.26 -15.01 -0.73
N ALA A 5 23.90 -14.27 0.18
CA ALA A 5 23.22 -13.65 1.32
C ALA A 5 22.35 -12.47 0.86
N ALA A 6 22.83 -11.66 -0.09
CA ALA A 6 22.07 -10.55 -0.67
C ALA A 6 20.81 -11.05 -1.40
N ARG A 7 20.94 -12.13 -2.19
CA ARG A 7 19.79 -12.75 -2.88
C ARG A 7 18.76 -13.33 -1.90
N LYS A 8 19.19 -13.94 -0.80
CA LYS A 8 18.29 -14.39 0.27
C LYS A 8 17.54 -13.22 0.92
N LEU A 9 18.25 -12.14 1.24
CA LEU A 9 17.62 -10.93 1.80
C LEU A 9 16.57 -10.36 0.83
N TYR A 10 16.93 -10.20 -0.44
CA TYR A 10 15.99 -9.75 -1.48
C TYR A 10 14.75 -10.65 -1.53
N LEU A 11 14.93 -11.97 -1.50
CA LEU A 11 13.82 -12.93 -1.53
C LEU A 11 12.89 -12.80 -0.31
N TYR A 12 13.44 -12.65 0.89
CA TYR A 12 12.62 -12.46 2.10
C TYR A 12 11.86 -11.13 2.09
N LEU A 13 12.53 -10.06 1.66
CA LEU A 13 11.89 -8.75 1.50
C LEU A 13 10.76 -8.83 0.47
N ALA A 14 11.01 -9.41 -0.72
CA ALA A 14 10.00 -9.61 -1.74
C ALA A 14 8.82 -10.47 -1.25
N ALA A 15 9.08 -11.57 -0.54
CA ALA A 15 8.03 -12.43 0.00
C ALA A 15 7.18 -11.70 1.04
N LEU A 16 7.79 -10.89 1.91
CA LEU A 16 7.08 -10.11 2.91
C LEU A 16 6.25 -8.99 2.28
N PHE A 17 6.75 -8.34 1.22
CA PHE A 17 5.99 -7.37 0.43
C PHE A 17 4.76 -8.03 -0.22
N ILE A 18 4.96 -9.13 -0.96
CA ILE A 18 3.88 -9.81 -1.68
C ILE A 18 2.81 -10.32 -0.71
N THR A 19 3.22 -10.92 0.41
CA THR A 19 2.29 -11.40 1.44
C THR A 19 1.49 -10.24 2.04
N SER A 20 2.16 -9.14 2.39
CA SER A 20 1.51 -7.94 2.94
C SER A 20 0.48 -7.37 1.96
N LEU A 21 0.82 -7.28 0.68
CA LEU A 21 -0.06 -6.77 -0.37
C LEU A 21 -1.29 -7.67 -0.57
N VAL A 22 -1.08 -8.99 -0.70
CA VAL A 22 -2.18 -9.94 -0.90
C VAL A 22 -3.10 -9.95 0.31
N VAL A 23 -2.56 -10.06 1.52
CA VAL A 23 -3.35 -10.12 2.76
C VAL A 23 -4.12 -8.81 2.99
N SER A 24 -3.52 -7.65 2.70
CA SER A 24 -4.20 -6.34 2.74
C SER A 24 -5.50 -6.36 1.93
N ASN A 25 -5.46 -6.89 0.71
CA ASN A 25 -6.61 -7.01 -0.19
C ASN A 25 -7.68 -8.00 0.30
N LEU A 26 -7.35 -8.94 1.18
CA LEU A 26 -8.29 -9.90 1.75
C LEU A 26 -9.01 -9.34 2.99
N ILE A 27 -8.29 -8.58 3.81
CA ILE A 27 -8.79 -8.11 5.10
C ILE A 27 -9.37 -6.69 5.05
N PHE A 28 -9.38 -6.06 3.86
CA PHE A 28 -9.80 -4.66 3.70
C PHE A 28 -11.25 -4.39 4.14
N GLN A 29 -12.13 -5.39 4.08
CA GLN A 29 -13.54 -5.24 4.47
C GLN A 29 -13.74 -5.13 5.99
N LYS A 30 -12.72 -5.49 6.78
CA LYS A 30 -12.78 -5.33 8.22
C LYS A 30 -12.37 -3.90 8.56
N PHE A 31 -13.18 -3.23 9.38
CA PHE A 31 -12.88 -1.91 9.91
C PHE A 31 -12.54 -2.01 11.39
N PHE A 32 -11.65 -1.15 11.85
CA PHE A 32 -11.31 -1.01 13.25
C PHE A 32 -11.31 0.48 13.62
N TYR A 33 -11.58 0.75 14.89
CA TYR A 33 -11.46 2.07 15.48
C TYR A 33 -10.20 2.11 16.34
N TRP A 34 -9.41 3.17 16.21
CA TRP A 34 -8.33 3.47 17.12
C TRP A 34 -8.46 4.92 17.56
N ARG A 35 -9.07 5.17 18.71
CA ARG A 35 -9.39 6.53 19.19
C ARG A 35 -8.42 6.95 20.30
N PRO A 36 -7.16 7.33 20.01
CA PRO A 36 -6.28 7.90 21.01
C PRO A 36 -6.71 9.33 21.40
N PHE A 37 -7.48 10.01 20.53
CA PHE A 37 -8.03 11.34 20.75
C PHE A 37 -9.49 11.39 20.26
N ASP A 38 -10.40 11.96 21.06
CA ASP A 38 -11.83 12.14 20.72
C ASP A 38 -12.03 13.35 19.79
N TRP A 39 -11.46 13.27 18.59
CA TRP A 39 -11.64 14.29 17.56
C TRP A 39 -12.76 13.86 16.60
N GLU A 40 -13.55 14.82 16.15
CA GLU A 40 -14.62 14.60 15.18
C GLU A 40 -14.42 15.48 13.95
N VAL A 41 -14.69 14.92 12.76
CA VAL A 41 -14.70 15.64 11.48
C VAL A 41 -16.05 15.44 10.84
N PHE A 42 -16.78 16.54 10.56
CA PHE A 42 -18.16 16.52 10.07
C PHE A 42 -19.14 15.70 10.94
N GLY A 43 -18.94 15.69 12.26
CA GLY A 43 -19.79 14.95 13.21
C GLY A 43 -19.52 13.44 13.26
N MET A 44 -18.38 12.99 12.71
CA MET A 44 -17.94 11.60 12.79
C MET A 44 -16.62 11.46 13.52
N PRO A 45 -16.46 10.44 14.37
CA PRO A 45 -15.21 10.15 15.04
C PRO A 45 -14.12 9.82 14.02
N ILE A 46 -12.95 10.43 14.18
CA ILE A 46 -11.78 10.10 13.34
C ILE A 46 -11.12 8.80 13.79
N PHE A 47 -10.25 8.25 12.94
CA PHE A 47 -9.53 6.98 13.11
C PHE A 47 -10.39 5.72 13.05
N GLU A 48 -11.44 5.76 12.23
CA GLU A 48 -12.02 4.54 11.68
C GLU A 48 -11.25 4.21 10.40
N LEU A 49 -10.66 3.02 10.38
CA LEU A 49 -9.74 2.60 9.33
C LEU A 49 -10.08 1.18 8.88
N SER A 50 -9.91 0.94 7.58
CA SER A 50 -9.86 -0.43 7.07
C SER A 50 -8.62 -1.13 7.63
N VAL A 51 -8.77 -2.36 8.11
CA VAL A 51 -7.65 -3.22 8.53
C VAL A 51 -6.68 -3.46 7.36
N GLY A 52 -7.15 -3.36 6.12
CA GLY A 52 -6.31 -3.43 4.92
C GLY A 52 -5.24 -2.33 4.85
N ILE A 53 -5.35 -1.24 5.61
CA ILE A 53 -4.33 -0.20 5.67
C ILE A 53 -3.11 -0.60 6.53
N LEU A 54 -3.25 -1.59 7.41
CA LEU A 54 -2.19 -1.96 8.36
C LEU A 54 -0.91 -2.50 7.71
N PRO A 55 -0.98 -3.32 6.64
CA PRO A 55 0.23 -3.76 5.94
C PRO A 55 0.93 -2.66 5.14
N TYR A 56 0.28 -1.49 4.93
CA TYR A 56 0.81 -0.38 4.14
C TYR A 56 2.21 0.09 4.63
N PRO A 57 2.42 0.43 5.93
CA PRO A 57 3.76 0.74 6.46
C PRO A 57 4.84 -0.26 6.05
N ILE A 58 4.53 -1.56 6.15
CA ILE A 58 5.47 -2.64 5.85
C ILE A 58 5.79 -2.66 4.36
N THR A 59 4.78 -2.51 3.49
CA THR A 59 4.98 -2.51 2.04
C THR A 59 5.85 -1.33 1.57
N PHE A 60 5.67 -0.14 2.14
CA PHE A 60 6.47 1.04 1.79
C PHE A 60 7.92 0.87 2.24
N LEU A 61 8.12 0.53 3.53
CA LEU A 61 9.45 0.30 4.08
C LEU A 61 10.26 -0.70 3.27
N ILE A 62 9.65 -1.83 2.93
CA ILE A 62 10.31 -2.88 2.16
C ILE A 62 10.65 -2.40 0.76
N THR A 63 9.72 -1.73 0.08
CA THR A 63 9.95 -1.25 -1.28
C THR A 63 11.07 -0.21 -1.33
N ASP A 64 11.14 0.65 -0.32
CA ASP A 64 12.21 1.65 -0.18
C ASP A 64 13.56 1.01 0.13
N ILE A 65 13.61 0.02 1.04
CA ILE A 65 14.82 -0.77 1.29
C ILE A 65 15.29 -1.47 0.01
N ILE A 66 14.37 -2.09 -0.73
CA ILE A 66 14.72 -2.79 -1.98
C ILE A 66 15.24 -1.80 -3.01
N SER A 67 14.59 -0.64 -3.14
CA SER A 67 15.00 0.41 -4.08
C SER A 67 16.39 0.95 -3.76
N GLU A 68 16.70 1.18 -2.49
CA GLU A 68 17.97 1.75 -2.04
C GLU A 68 19.13 0.75 -2.07
N ILE A 69 18.87 -0.54 -1.81
CA ILE A 69 19.92 -1.57 -1.72
C ILE A 69 20.11 -2.32 -3.04
N PHE A 70 19.02 -2.63 -3.74
CA PHE A 70 19.02 -3.47 -4.95
C PHE A 70 18.62 -2.70 -6.22
N GLY A 71 18.35 -1.40 -6.10
CA GLY A 71 18.03 -0.51 -7.20
C GLY A 71 16.56 -0.54 -7.63
N LYS A 72 16.17 0.50 -8.36
CA LYS A 72 14.80 0.73 -8.85
C LYS A 72 14.23 -0.44 -9.68
N LYS A 73 15.07 -1.10 -10.48
CA LYS A 73 14.62 -2.23 -11.32
C LYS A 73 14.12 -3.40 -10.47
N SER A 74 14.86 -3.73 -9.40
CA SER A 74 14.53 -4.80 -8.47
C SER A 74 13.25 -4.51 -7.68
N ALA A 75 13.05 -3.26 -7.26
CA ALA A 75 11.82 -2.82 -6.61
C ALA A 75 10.60 -2.92 -7.54
N ASN A 76 10.72 -2.44 -8.77
CA ASN A 76 9.66 -2.57 -9.78
C ASN A 76 9.29 -4.03 -10.04
N GLN A 77 10.26 -4.93 -10.10
CA GLN A 77 10.00 -6.37 -10.26
C GLN A 77 9.17 -6.93 -9.10
N VAL A 78 9.47 -6.55 -7.86
CA VAL A 78 8.71 -6.98 -6.68
C VAL A 78 7.28 -6.44 -6.69
N VAL A 79 7.10 -5.17 -7.06
CA VAL A 79 5.77 -4.57 -7.20
C VAL A 79 4.93 -5.28 -8.26
N VAL A 80 5.51 -5.53 -9.45
CA VAL A 80 4.82 -6.26 -10.53
C VAL A 80 4.50 -7.69 -10.11
N ALA A 81 5.42 -8.39 -9.44
CA ALA A 81 5.18 -9.71 -8.90
C ALA A 81 4.05 -9.72 -7.85
N GLY A 82 3.97 -8.68 -7.01
CA GLY A 82 2.89 -8.50 -6.04
C GLY A 82 1.53 -8.26 -6.70
N ILE A 83 1.47 -7.43 -7.74
CA ILE A 83 0.24 -7.23 -8.53
C ILE A 83 -0.20 -8.54 -9.17
N PHE A 84 0.72 -9.27 -9.80
CA PHE A 84 0.45 -10.59 -10.37
C PHE A 84 -0.07 -11.58 -9.30
N ALA A 85 0.58 -11.66 -8.15
CA ALA A 85 0.16 -12.50 -7.04
C ALA A 85 -1.23 -12.10 -6.51
N SER A 86 -1.55 -10.81 -6.51
CA SER A 86 -2.88 -10.31 -6.13
C SER A 86 -3.96 -10.79 -7.11
N PHE A 87 -3.73 -10.69 -8.41
CA PHE A 87 -4.64 -11.26 -9.42
C PHE A 87 -4.77 -12.78 -9.29
N PHE A 88 -3.67 -13.48 -9.04
CA PHE A 88 -3.70 -14.93 -8.82
C PHE A 88 -4.53 -15.29 -7.58
N SER A 89 -4.38 -14.55 -6.48
CA SER A 89 -5.18 -14.74 -5.26
C SER A 89 -6.68 -14.50 -5.51
N ILE A 90 -7.04 -13.49 -6.32
CA ILE A 90 -8.42 -13.26 -6.75
C ILE A 90 -8.95 -14.46 -7.52
N GLY A 91 -8.17 -15.02 -8.45
CA GLY A 91 -8.55 -16.23 -9.18
C GLY A 91 -8.87 -17.40 -8.25
N ILE A 92 -8.04 -17.61 -7.22
CA ILE A 92 -8.28 -18.65 -6.21
C ILE A 92 -9.58 -18.37 -5.43
N LEU A 93 -9.82 -17.13 -5.01
CA LEU A 93 -11.06 -16.77 -4.29
C LEU A 93 -12.31 -16.94 -5.14
N LEU A 94 -12.26 -16.58 -6.42
CA LEU A 94 -13.37 -16.76 -7.34
C LEU A 94 -13.69 -18.25 -7.52
N LEU A 95 -12.68 -19.09 -7.69
CA LEU A 95 -12.86 -20.54 -7.74
C LEU A 95 -13.44 -21.08 -6.42
N ALA A 96 -12.91 -20.64 -5.28
CA ALA A 96 -13.41 -21.03 -3.97
C ALA A 96 -14.86 -20.61 -3.73
N GLY A 97 -15.29 -19.45 -4.24
CA GLY A 97 -16.67 -18.97 -4.14
C GLY A 97 -17.67 -19.72 -5.02
N VAL A 98 -17.23 -20.40 -6.08
CA VAL A 98 -18.12 -21.20 -6.95
C VAL A 98 -18.35 -22.61 -6.38
N VAL A 99 -17.39 -23.13 -5.61
CA VAL A 99 -17.48 -24.47 -5.03
C VAL A 99 -18.43 -24.44 -3.82
N PRO A 100 -19.47 -25.30 -3.78
CA PRO A 100 -20.41 -25.32 -2.67
C PRO A 100 -19.74 -25.85 -1.38
N ALA A 101 -19.95 -25.14 -0.28
CA ALA A 101 -19.64 -25.63 1.05
C ALA A 101 -20.44 -26.92 1.37
N ILE A 102 -19.76 -27.90 1.96
CA ILE A 102 -20.40 -29.11 2.51
C ILE A 102 -21.14 -28.78 3.81
N ASP A 103 -22.13 -29.58 4.19
CA ASP A 103 -22.97 -29.33 5.38
C ASP A 103 -22.17 -29.28 6.69
N SER A 104 -21.06 -30.01 6.78
CA SER A 104 -20.18 -30.03 7.95
C SER A 104 -19.14 -28.89 7.95
N SER A 105 -19.17 -27.98 6.97
CA SER A 105 -18.24 -26.86 6.87
C SER A 105 -18.56 -25.81 7.94
N PRO A 106 -17.56 -25.30 8.69
CA PRO A 106 -17.77 -24.19 9.64
C PRO A 106 -18.16 -22.86 8.97
N ILE A 107 -17.88 -22.71 7.68
CA ILE A 107 -18.17 -21.51 6.89
C ILE A 107 -19.08 -21.92 5.74
N ASP A 108 -20.22 -21.27 5.64
CA ASP A 108 -21.18 -21.47 4.54
C ASP A 108 -20.86 -20.56 3.34
N ASN A 109 -21.52 -20.83 2.21
CA ASN A 109 -21.33 -20.05 0.98
C ASN A 109 -21.67 -18.56 1.19
N ALA A 110 -22.72 -18.27 1.95
CA ALA A 110 -23.17 -16.89 2.20
C ALA A 110 -22.11 -16.09 2.97
N THR A 111 -21.54 -16.65 4.03
CA THR A 111 -20.47 -16.00 4.80
C THR A 111 -19.20 -15.86 3.96
N PHE A 112 -18.79 -16.89 3.22
CA PHE A 112 -17.62 -16.80 2.35
C PHE A 112 -17.76 -15.69 1.30
N HIS A 113 -18.91 -15.63 0.61
CA HIS A 113 -19.19 -14.56 -0.35
C HIS A 113 -19.19 -13.19 0.32
N ARG A 114 -19.79 -13.03 1.50
CA ARG A 114 -19.77 -11.74 2.20
C ARG A 114 -18.35 -11.25 2.49
N VAL A 115 -17.45 -12.15 2.85
CA VAL A 115 -16.05 -11.81 3.20
C VAL A 115 -15.17 -11.58 1.97
N PHE A 116 -15.33 -12.34 0.89
CA PHE A 116 -14.38 -12.35 -0.23
C PHE A 116 -14.94 -11.87 -1.57
N ALA A 117 -16.26 -11.74 -1.75
CA ALA A 117 -16.84 -11.35 -3.04
C ALA A 117 -16.45 -9.94 -3.49
N LEU A 118 -16.09 -9.06 -2.54
CA LEU A 118 -15.69 -7.68 -2.83
C LEU A 118 -14.17 -7.51 -2.98
N SER A 119 -13.37 -8.54 -2.70
CA SER A 119 -11.90 -8.49 -2.89
C SER A 119 -11.48 -8.16 -4.33
N PRO A 120 -12.11 -8.71 -5.40
CA PRO A 120 -11.78 -8.31 -6.77
C PRO A 120 -12.06 -6.83 -7.03
N LEU A 121 -13.19 -6.33 -6.53
CA LEU A 121 -13.59 -4.93 -6.68
C LEU A 121 -12.64 -3.99 -5.94
N ALA A 122 -12.22 -4.34 -4.72
CA ALA A 122 -11.23 -3.57 -3.98
C ALA A 122 -9.89 -3.46 -4.71
N VAL A 123 -9.38 -4.58 -5.24
CA VAL A 123 -8.13 -4.55 -6.01
C VAL A 123 -8.26 -3.67 -7.25
N LEU A 124 -9.36 -3.78 -7.98
CA LEU A 124 -9.62 -2.92 -9.15
C LEU A 124 -9.73 -1.44 -8.74
N ALA A 125 -10.42 -1.13 -7.64
CA ALA A 125 -10.54 0.22 -7.12
C ALA A 125 -9.16 0.79 -6.72
N SER A 126 -8.33 0.01 -6.02
CA SER A 126 -6.96 0.38 -5.68
C SER A 126 -6.08 0.60 -6.91
N MET A 127 -6.22 -0.21 -7.95
CA MET A 127 -5.47 -0.02 -9.20
C MET A 127 -5.88 1.26 -9.93
N ILE A 128 -7.18 1.54 -10.03
CA ILE A 128 -7.69 2.77 -10.65
C ILE A 128 -7.22 3.98 -9.86
N ALA A 129 -7.34 3.94 -8.53
CA ALA A 129 -6.89 4.99 -7.64
C ALA A 129 -5.39 5.26 -7.77
N TYR A 130 -4.58 4.20 -7.78
CA TYR A 130 -3.14 4.29 -7.97
C TYR A 130 -2.79 4.96 -9.31
N LEU A 131 -3.43 4.56 -10.42
CA LEU A 131 -3.21 5.17 -11.72
C LEU A 131 -3.61 6.65 -11.73
N SER A 132 -4.78 6.98 -11.20
CA SER A 132 -5.26 8.36 -11.08
C SER A 132 -4.31 9.21 -10.24
N ALA A 133 -3.87 8.70 -9.10
CA ALA A 133 -2.90 9.36 -8.23
C ALA A 133 -1.57 9.59 -8.94
N GLN A 134 -1.07 8.60 -9.68
CA GLN A 134 0.17 8.70 -10.43
C GLN A 134 0.10 9.75 -11.55
N PHE A 135 -1.04 9.85 -12.26
CA PHE A 135 -1.21 10.89 -13.28
C PHE A 135 -1.21 12.29 -12.68
N VAL A 136 -1.83 12.47 -11.52
CA VAL A 136 -1.85 13.78 -10.85
C VAL A 136 -0.50 14.11 -10.24
N ASP A 137 0.19 13.13 -9.66
CA ASP A 137 1.58 13.25 -9.19
C ASP A 137 2.47 13.86 -10.29
N ILE A 138 2.50 13.23 -11.47
CA ILE A 138 3.31 13.69 -12.59
C ILE A 138 2.94 15.13 -12.99
N ARG A 139 1.65 15.47 -13.10
CA ARG A 139 1.20 16.81 -13.47
C ARG A 139 1.61 17.87 -12.45
N ILE A 140 1.40 17.59 -11.16
CA ILE A 140 1.74 18.52 -10.07
C ILE A 140 3.25 18.69 -9.96
N TYR A 141 4.01 17.59 -10.04
CA TYR A 141 5.47 17.63 -10.05
C TYR A 141 6.01 18.53 -11.17
N HIS A 142 5.51 18.37 -12.40
CA HIS A 142 5.92 19.18 -13.54
C HIS A 142 5.44 20.63 -13.45
N TYR A 143 4.23 20.86 -12.95
CA TYR A 143 3.71 22.21 -12.69
C TYR A 143 4.66 22.99 -11.75
N TRP A 144 5.02 22.39 -10.62
CA TRP A 144 5.95 23.02 -9.67
C TRP A 144 7.36 23.14 -10.23
N LYS A 145 7.86 22.13 -10.96
CA LYS A 145 9.17 22.22 -11.64
C LYS A 145 9.25 23.43 -12.58
N ASN A 146 8.19 23.68 -13.34
CA ASN A 146 8.14 24.80 -14.28
C ASN A 146 7.98 26.14 -13.55
N LEU A 147 7.17 26.18 -12.50
CA LEU A 147 6.94 27.37 -11.69
C LEU A 147 8.19 27.79 -10.90
N THR A 148 8.95 26.85 -10.35
CA THR A 148 10.15 27.12 -9.56
C THR A 148 11.43 27.18 -10.41
N GLN A 149 11.32 27.08 -11.74
CA GLN A 149 12.46 26.98 -12.67
C GLN A 149 13.50 25.94 -12.25
N GLY A 150 13.05 24.82 -11.69
CA GLY A 150 13.91 23.76 -11.20
C GLY A 150 14.46 23.93 -9.78
N ASN A 151 14.34 25.11 -9.15
CA ASN A 151 14.74 25.34 -7.76
C ASN A 151 13.76 24.69 -6.76
N HIS A 152 14.24 24.35 -5.56
CA HIS A 152 13.45 23.72 -4.48
C HIS A 152 12.82 22.36 -4.82
N LEU A 153 13.68 21.36 -5.08
CA LEU A 153 13.30 19.96 -5.33
C LEU A 153 12.41 19.37 -4.22
N TRP A 154 12.64 19.76 -2.96
CA TRP A 154 11.83 19.34 -1.81
C TRP A 154 10.37 19.80 -1.91
N LEU A 155 10.12 21.03 -2.38
CA LEU A 155 8.76 21.57 -2.49
C LEU A 155 7.94 20.72 -3.47
N ARG A 156 8.46 20.53 -4.69
CA ARG A 156 7.75 19.74 -5.71
C ARG A 156 7.55 18.28 -5.31
N ASN A 157 8.51 17.66 -4.61
CA ASN A 157 8.40 16.26 -4.21
C ASN A 157 7.33 16.05 -3.14
N ASN A 158 7.30 16.89 -2.11
CA ASN A 158 6.32 16.75 -1.02
C ASN A 158 4.91 17.13 -1.45
N PHE A 159 4.75 18.24 -2.20
CA PHE A 159 3.42 18.63 -2.69
C PHE A 159 2.86 17.58 -3.65
N SER A 160 3.69 17.05 -4.56
CA SER A 160 3.26 15.99 -5.48
C SER A 160 2.84 14.72 -4.73
N THR A 161 3.65 14.28 -3.76
CA THR A 161 3.37 13.09 -2.94
C THR A 161 2.12 13.28 -2.09
N PHE A 162 1.96 14.44 -1.44
CA PHE A 162 0.80 14.72 -0.61
C PHE A 162 -0.49 14.75 -1.44
N SER A 163 -0.47 15.46 -2.58
CA SER A 163 -1.63 15.52 -3.47
C SER A 163 -1.97 14.17 -4.08
N SER A 164 -0.98 13.35 -4.45
CA SER A 164 -1.23 12.02 -4.99
C SER A 164 -1.80 11.07 -3.94
N GLN A 165 -1.35 11.13 -2.69
CA GLN A 165 -1.89 10.32 -1.60
C GLN A 165 -3.33 10.69 -1.22
N ILE A 166 -3.68 11.98 -1.31
CA ILE A 166 -5.07 12.42 -1.13
C ILE A 166 -5.94 11.84 -2.23
N ILE A 167 -5.50 11.93 -3.48
CA ILE A 167 -6.27 11.44 -4.63
C ILE A 167 -6.40 9.93 -4.58
N ASP A 168 -5.33 9.21 -4.25
CA ASP A 168 -5.35 7.75 -4.08
C ASP A 168 -6.41 7.35 -3.04
N SER A 169 -6.27 7.86 -1.82
CA SER A 169 -7.15 7.49 -0.70
C SER A 169 -8.60 7.87 -0.97
N THR A 170 -8.83 9.06 -1.53
CA THR A 170 -10.16 9.54 -1.90
C THR A 170 -10.75 8.68 -3.01
N THR A 171 -9.99 8.33 -4.05
CA THR A 171 -10.48 7.56 -5.19
C THR A 171 -10.81 6.12 -4.79
N VAL A 172 -9.99 5.47 -3.96
CA VAL A 172 -10.30 4.13 -3.43
C VAL A 172 -11.63 4.13 -2.69
N ILE A 173 -11.77 5.03 -1.71
CA ILE A 173 -12.98 5.08 -0.87
C ILE A 173 -14.20 5.51 -1.69
N LEU A 174 -14.03 6.45 -2.63
CA LEU A 174 -15.09 6.90 -3.53
C LEU A 174 -15.63 5.74 -4.38
N LEU A 175 -14.74 4.93 -4.97
CA LEU A 175 -15.15 3.77 -5.75
C LEU A 175 -15.87 2.75 -4.87
N LEU A 176 -15.34 2.45 -3.68
CA LEU A 176 -16.00 1.53 -2.74
C LEU A 176 -17.40 2.03 -2.30
N CYS A 177 -17.57 3.33 -2.04
CA CYS A 177 -18.89 3.91 -1.75
C CYS A 177 -19.83 3.88 -2.96
N SER A 178 -19.30 4.16 -4.17
CA SER A 178 -20.10 4.18 -5.41
C SER A 178 -20.63 2.80 -5.79
N PHE A 179 -19.87 1.74 -5.51
CA PHE A 179 -20.30 0.35 -5.67
C PHE A 179 -21.06 -0.21 -4.46
N GLN A 180 -21.48 0.64 -3.51
CA GLN A 180 -22.23 0.27 -2.30
C GLN A 180 -21.51 -0.74 -1.39
N VAL A 181 -20.18 -0.83 -1.48
CA VAL A 181 -19.36 -1.60 -0.55
C VAL A 181 -19.28 -0.91 0.80
N LEU A 182 -19.27 0.43 0.80
CA LEU A 182 -19.22 1.25 2.00
C LEU A 182 -20.38 2.27 2.03
N PRO A 183 -20.99 2.52 3.20
CA PRO A 183 -21.94 3.61 3.38
C PRO A 183 -21.29 4.96 3.06
N TRP A 184 -22.03 5.83 2.36
CA TRP A 184 -21.59 7.20 2.05
C TRP A 184 -21.37 8.05 3.31
N GLU A 185 -22.06 7.71 4.40
CA GLU A 185 -21.89 8.37 5.69
C GLU A 185 -20.44 8.30 6.15
N LEU A 186 -19.77 7.14 6.02
CA LEU A 186 -18.40 6.92 6.47
C LEU A 186 -17.33 7.57 5.56
N PHE A 187 -17.71 8.13 4.41
CA PHE A 187 -16.78 8.57 3.37
C PHE A 187 -15.72 9.54 3.91
N TRP A 188 -16.15 10.65 4.51
CA TRP A 188 -15.21 11.69 4.98
C TRP A 188 -14.37 11.21 6.16
N GLY A 189 -14.95 10.43 7.08
CA GLY A 189 -14.24 9.84 8.20
C GLY A 189 -13.11 8.92 7.74
N LEU A 190 -13.39 8.02 6.79
CA LEU A 190 -12.42 7.08 6.24
C LEU A 190 -11.34 7.79 5.41
N VAL A 191 -11.70 8.78 4.58
CA VAL A 191 -10.74 9.52 3.74
C VAL A 191 -9.74 10.28 4.60
N VAL A 192 -10.23 11.08 5.55
CA VAL A 192 -9.38 11.88 6.44
C VAL A 192 -8.51 10.97 7.31
N SER A 193 -9.10 9.92 7.88
CA SER A 193 -8.36 8.97 8.71
C SER A 193 -7.25 8.27 7.93
N SER A 194 -7.55 7.84 6.69
CA SER A 194 -6.55 7.17 5.83
C SER A 194 -5.40 8.09 5.46
N ILE A 195 -5.68 9.37 5.15
CA ILE A 195 -4.66 10.37 4.83
C ILE A 195 -3.76 10.62 6.05
N ILE A 196 -4.36 10.90 7.22
CA ILE A 196 -3.63 11.15 8.46
C ILE A 196 -2.77 9.94 8.82
N PHE A 197 -3.34 8.73 8.75
CA PHE A 197 -2.62 7.49 9.03
C PHE A 197 -1.41 7.34 8.11
N LYS A 198 -1.58 7.49 6.79
CA LYS A 198 -0.48 7.39 5.82
C LYS A 198 0.63 8.41 6.09
N ILE A 199 0.30 9.64 6.45
CA ILE A 199 1.28 10.69 6.78
C ILE A 199 2.06 10.36 8.05
N LEU A 200 1.35 9.96 9.12
CA LEU A 200 1.98 9.57 10.39
C LEU A 200 2.90 8.37 10.20
N VAL A 201 2.43 7.38 9.45
CA VAL A 201 3.22 6.20 9.09
C VAL A 201 4.45 6.60 8.31
N ALA A 202 4.35 7.43 7.25
CA ALA A 202 5.51 7.86 6.47
C ALA A 202 6.56 8.60 7.32
N ALA A 203 6.11 9.43 8.27
CA ALA A 203 6.99 10.12 9.21
C ALA A 203 7.73 9.14 10.13
N ILE A 204 7.05 8.10 10.61
CA ILE A 204 7.64 7.03 11.43
C ILE A 204 8.52 6.10 10.61
N ASP A 205 8.17 5.84 9.36
CA ASP A 205 8.86 4.89 8.49
C ASP A 205 10.25 5.39 8.11
N THR A 206 10.40 6.70 7.95
CA THR A 206 11.66 7.37 7.60
C THR A 206 12.83 6.95 8.52
N PRO A 207 12.78 7.10 9.87
CA PRO A 207 13.87 6.64 10.73
C PRO A 207 14.11 5.13 10.69
N PHE A 208 13.06 4.30 10.52
CA PHE A 208 13.24 2.85 10.37
C PHE A 208 13.97 2.50 9.08
N LEU A 209 13.63 3.16 7.97
CA LEU A 209 14.32 3.01 6.70
C LEU A 209 15.82 3.29 6.85
N TYR A 210 16.20 4.43 7.43
CA TYR A 210 17.60 4.76 7.68
C TYR A 210 18.30 3.70 8.55
N PHE A 211 17.63 3.21 9.58
CA PHE A 211 18.15 2.17 10.46
C PHE A 211 18.42 0.84 9.71
N PHE A 212 17.44 0.34 8.95
CA PHE A 212 17.58 -0.91 8.21
C PHE A 212 18.58 -0.79 7.07
N VAL A 213 18.58 0.31 6.32
CA VAL A 213 19.58 0.58 5.27
C VAL A 213 20.97 0.62 5.86
N TRP A 214 21.17 1.32 6.99
CA TRP A 214 22.47 1.33 7.68
C TRP A 214 22.93 -0.07 8.08
N LEU A 215 22.03 -0.88 8.66
CA LEU A 215 22.32 -2.25 9.08
C LEU A 215 22.73 -3.13 7.89
N ILE A 216 21.99 -3.04 6.78
CA ILE A 216 22.25 -3.80 5.55
C ILE A 216 23.57 -3.33 4.94
N ARG A 217 23.80 -2.02 4.80
CA ARG A 217 25.06 -1.48 4.26
C ARG A 217 26.27 -1.92 5.06
N ARG A 218 26.20 -1.86 6.39
CA ARG A 218 27.26 -2.36 7.28
C ARG A 218 27.50 -3.86 7.12
N ARG A 219 26.44 -4.64 6.85
CA ARG A 219 26.54 -6.10 6.67
C ARG A 219 27.19 -6.49 5.34
N PHE A 220 26.98 -5.69 4.29
CA PHE A 220 27.47 -5.96 2.94
C PHE A 220 28.67 -5.10 2.52
N ASP A 221 29.17 -4.25 3.42
CA ASP A 221 30.28 -3.29 3.19
C ASP A 221 30.04 -2.36 2.00
N LEU A 222 28.83 -1.81 1.92
CA LEU A 222 28.40 -0.94 0.82
C LEU A 222 28.68 0.54 1.13
N LYS A 223 29.16 1.29 0.14
CA LYS A 223 29.23 2.76 0.21
C LYS A 223 27.85 3.39 0.10
N VAL A 224 27.75 4.65 0.51
CA VAL A 224 26.51 5.44 0.34
C VAL A 224 26.19 5.57 -1.15
N GLY A 225 25.00 5.11 -1.55
CA GLY A 225 24.55 5.09 -2.96
C GLY A 225 25.02 3.88 -3.77
N GLU A 226 25.71 2.92 -3.16
CA GLU A 226 26.12 1.69 -3.85
C GLU A 226 25.00 0.64 -3.85
N GLU A 227 24.64 0.16 -5.04
CA GLU A 227 23.58 -0.84 -5.25
C GLU A 227 24.18 -2.25 -5.46
N ILE A 228 23.55 -3.27 -4.87
CA ILE A 228 23.88 -4.67 -5.14
C ILE A 228 23.19 -5.12 -6.43
N ARG A 229 23.98 -5.45 -7.45
CA ARG A 229 23.48 -6.14 -8.64
C ARG A 229 23.29 -7.62 -8.33
N LEU A 230 22.09 -8.13 -8.61
CA LEU A 230 21.71 -9.52 -8.41
C LEU A 230 22.08 -10.43 -9.60
N ASP A 231 22.68 -9.86 -10.65
CA ASP A 231 23.09 -10.49 -11.91
C ASP A 231 24.35 -11.38 -11.79
#